data_AF-A0AAW4JQQ0-F1
#
_entry.id   AF-A0AAW4JQQ0-F1
#
_cell.length_a   1.000
_cell.length_b   1.000
_cell.length_c   1.000
_cell.angle_alpha   90.00
_cell.angle_beta   90.00
_cell.angle_gamma   90.00
#
_symmetry.space_group_name_H-M   'P 1'
#
loop_
_entity.id
_entity.type
_entity.pdbx_description
1 polymer ?
#
loop_
_entity_poly.entity_id
_entity_poly.type
_entity_poly.pdbx_seq_one_letter_code
_entity_poly.pdbx_strand_id
1 'polypeptide(L)'
;MYYVIDYLTNPSVEDDDDGPFLEIHEELVKRPEPINWHMGKRFDTDVTVPIEVPVSPRFDYDGPPPDFFDGSISLLSPRLAKILQDNGVNNLDLYEVVLIYTDSGARLKHYAFNITNKASVIDFKKSNIESYDGNYSSDSSIRGFAADEHKIQNLPSIFRLEENVMTVLVHERIKNAIHAAGINSFAFVEPKNWIQL
;
A
#
# COMPACT_ATOMS: atom_id res chain seq x y z
N MET A 1 6.35 -18.17 0.69
CA MET A 1 6.98 -17.22 -0.27
C MET A 1 6.40 -15.82 -0.06
N TYR A 2 7.08 -14.75 -0.50
CA TYR A 2 6.55 -13.38 -0.48
C TYR A 2 6.32 -12.84 -1.89
N TYR A 3 5.31 -11.98 -2.03
CA TYR A 3 4.94 -11.25 -3.24
C TYR A 3 4.94 -9.76 -2.95
N VAL A 4 5.14 -8.93 -3.97
CA VAL A 4 4.93 -7.49 -3.90
C VAL A 4 3.45 -7.20 -4.14
N ILE A 5 2.84 -6.33 -3.32
CA ILE A 5 1.53 -5.75 -3.60
C ILE A 5 1.73 -4.68 -4.67
N ASP A 6 1.09 -4.88 -5.82
CA ASP A 6 1.10 -3.95 -6.94
C ASP A 6 -0.29 -3.33 -7.05
N TYR A 7 -0.41 -2.11 -6.53
CA TYR A 7 -1.65 -1.33 -6.59
C TYR A 7 -1.70 -0.39 -7.80
N LEU A 8 -0.61 -0.25 -8.55
CA LEU A 8 -0.55 0.61 -9.74
C LEU A 8 -1.30 -0.01 -10.91
N THR A 9 -1.35 -1.35 -10.97
CA THR A 9 -2.19 -2.07 -11.93
C THR A 9 -3.67 -2.12 -11.56
N ASN A 10 -4.10 -1.33 -10.56
CA ASN A 10 -5.48 -1.25 -10.14
C ASN A 10 -6.31 -0.42 -11.13
N PRO A 11 -7.35 -0.97 -11.77
CA PRO A 11 -8.17 -0.21 -12.71
C PRO A 11 -8.97 0.95 -12.07
N SER A 12 -9.04 1.01 -10.74
CA SER A 12 -9.75 2.09 -10.02
C SER A 12 -8.87 3.27 -9.61
N VAL A 13 -7.55 3.19 -9.83
CA VAL A 13 -6.56 4.23 -9.49
C VAL A 13 -5.61 4.38 -10.68
N GLU A 14 -5.58 5.57 -11.26
CA GLU A 14 -4.98 5.98 -12.54
C GLU A 14 -3.53 5.51 -12.82
N ASP A 15 -3.19 5.23 -14.10
CA ASP A 15 -1.82 5.33 -14.67
C ASP A 15 -1.82 5.33 -16.24
N ASP A 16 -2.35 6.37 -16.91
CA ASP A 16 -2.16 6.67 -18.36
C ASP A 16 -3.21 6.26 -19.43
N ASP A 17 -4.39 5.72 -19.11
CA ASP A 17 -5.48 5.52 -20.10
C ASP A 17 -6.70 6.38 -19.75
N ASP A 18 -7.39 6.95 -20.76
CA ASP A 18 -8.65 7.73 -20.69
C ASP A 18 -9.86 6.93 -20.13
N GLY A 19 -9.63 6.06 -19.14
CA GLY A 19 -10.60 5.13 -18.57
C GLY A 19 -11.24 5.61 -17.27
N PRO A 20 -12.40 5.04 -16.87
CA PRO A 20 -13.07 5.36 -15.61
C PRO A 20 -12.23 4.97 -14.39
N PHE A 21 -11.99 5.93 -13.48
CA PHE A 21 -11.33 5.68 -12.19
C PHE A 21 -11.88 6.59 -11.06
N LEU A 22 -11.53 6.28 -9.81
CA LEU A 22 -11.83 7.14 -8.67
C LEU A 22 -10.59 7.95 -8.29
N GLU A 23 -10.62 9.25 -8.50
CA GLU A 23 -9.54 10.14 -8.05
C GLU A 23 -9.60 10.29 -6.53
N ILE A 24 -8.45 10.11 -5.89
CA ILE A 24 -8.25 10.32 -4.46
C ILE A 24 -7.51 11.63 -4.28
N HIS A 25 -8.16 12.63 -3.71
CA HIS A 25 -7.60 13.98 -3.55
C HIS A 25 -6.72 14.08 -2.31
N GLU A 26 -5.57 13.41 -2.35
CA GLU A 26 -4.63 13.36 -1.23
C GLU A 26 -4.09 14.75 -0.85
N GLU A 27 -4.02 15.65 -1.83
CA GLU A 27 -3.60 17.05 -1.72
C GLU A 27 -4.61 17.92 -0.95
N LEU A 28 -5.88 17.50 -0.89
CA LEU A 28 -6.94 18.21 -0.17
C LEU A 28 -7.13 17.71 1.26
N VAL A 29 -6.43 16.64 1.65
CA VAL A 29 -6.50 16.10 3.01
C VAL A 29 -5.93 17.14 3.97
N LYS A 30 -6.77 17.64 4.87
CA LYS A 30 -6.34 18.59 5.91
C LYS A 30 -5.50 17.85 6.96
N ARG A 31 -4.19 18.03 6.89
CA ARG A 31 -3.24 17.42 7.85
C ARG A 31 -2.74 18.49 8.84
N PRO A 32 -2.96 18.35 10.16
CA PRO A 32 -2.32 19.23 11.13
C PRO A 32 -0.80 19.00 11.19
N GLU A 33 -0.31 17.82 10.77
CA GLU A 33 1.09 17.39 10.86
C GLU A 33 1.57 16.66 9.60
N PRO A 34 2.86 16.78 9.22
CA PRO A 34 3.44 16.01 8.13
C PRO A 34 3.67 14.56 8.59
N ILE A 35 2.68 13.70 8.39
CA ILE A 35 2.78 12.25 8.64
C ILE A 35 3.29 11.56 7.38
N ASN A 36 4.37 10.78 7.51
CA ASN A 36 4.85 9.89 6.47
C ASN A 36 4.33 8.47 6.74
N TRP A 37 3.37 8.02 5.93
CA TRP A 37 2.72 6.71 6.04
C TRP A 37 3.61 5.52 5.63
N HIS A 38 4.79 5.81 5.10
CA HIS A 38 5.74 4.82 4.59
C HIS A 38 6.90 4.53 5.56
N MET A 39 6.91 5.13 6.76
CA MET A 39 8.09 5.06 7.66
C MET A 39 8.45 3.66 8.16
N GLY A 40 7.54 2.69 8.12
CA GLY A 40 7.82 1.33 8.62
C GLY A 40 7.96 1.25 10.13
N LYS A 41 7.40 2.23 10.87
CA LYS A 41 7.37 2.32 12.34
C LYS A 41 6.08 3.02 12.77
N ARG A 42 5.69 2.88 14.04
CA ARG A 42 4.58 3.64 14.62
C ARG A 42 4.84 5.14 14.57
N PHE A 43 3.77 5.92 14.45
CA PHE A 43 3.87 7.38 14.51
C PHE A 43 4.16 7.81 15.94
N ASP A 44 5.00 8.85 16.06
CA ASP A 44 5.33 9.47 17.35
C ASP A 44 4.28 10.52 17.75
N THR A 45 3.34 10.83 16.84
CA THR A 45 2.26 11.81 17.04
C THR A 45 0.90 11.16 16.86
N ASP A 46 -0.09 11.68 17.59
CA ASP A 46 -1.48 11.23 17.50
C ASP A 46 -2.13 11.69 16.19
N VAL A 47 -2.75 10.75 15.49
CA VAL A 47 -3.49 11.06 14.27
C VAL A 47 -4.92 11.46 14.62
N THR A 48 -5.32 12.66 14.21
CA THR A 48 -6.72 13.11 14.38
C THR A 48 -7.64 12.31 13.46
N VAL A 49 -8.67 11.68 14.04
CA VAL A 49 -9.66 10.85 13.34
C VAL A 49 -11.09 11.36 13.57
N PRO A 50 -12.03 11.14 12.62
CA PRO A 50 -11.79 10.53 11.31
C PRO A 50 -11.03 11.47 10.37
N ILE A 51 -10.16 10.89 9.54
CA ILE A 51 -9.51 11.62 8.45
C ILE A 51 -10.52 11.73 7.32
N GLU A 52 -10.80 12.97 6.88
CA GLU A 52 -11.68 13.22 5.75
C GLU A 52 -10.84 13.28 4.46
N VAL A 53 -11.13 12.39 3.51
CA VAL A 53 -10.42 12.31 2.22
C VAL A 53 -11.44 12.56 1.10
N PRO A 54 -11.35 13.69 0.39
CA PRO A 54 -12.20 13.94 -0.77
C PRO A 54 -11.87 12.96 -1.91
N VAL A 55 -12.90 12.49 -2.60
CA VAL A 55 -12.77 11.62 -3.78
C VAL A 55 -13.70 12.08 -4.89
N SER A 56 -13.30 11.88 -6.14
CA SER A 56 -14.09 12.28 -7.30
C SER A 56 -14.07 11.18 -8.37
N PRO A 57 -15.23 10.66 -8.79
CA PRO A 57 -15.28 9.78 -9.95
C PRO A 57 -14.84 10.53 -11.22
N ARG A 58 -14.02 9.88 -12.05
CA ARG A 58 -13.58 10.38 -13.35
C ARG A 58 -14.08 9.47 -14.47
N PHE A 59 -14.32 10.05 -15.65
CA PHE A 59 -14.75 9.34 -16.86
C PHE A 59 -15.92 8.36 -16.65
N ASP A 60 -16.96 8.80 -15.93
CA ASP A 60 -18.17 8.02 -15.59
C ASP A 60 -17.92 6.77 -14.72
N TYR A 61 -16.85 6.77 -13.90
CA TYR A 61 -16.59 5.71 -12.93
C TYR A 61 -17.75 5.49 -11.95
N ASP A 62 -18.28 4.27 -11.91
CA ASP A 62 -19.36 3.84 -11.01
C ASP A 62 -18.94 2.70 -10.05
N GLY A 63 -17.65 2.35 -10.07
CA GLY A 63 -17.08 1.29 -9.23
C GLY A 63 -16.90 1.67 -7.76
N PRO A 64 -16.58 0.69 -6.89
CA PRO A 64 -16.25 0.96 -5.50
C PRO A 64 -14.86 1.63 -5.38
N PRO A 65 -14.55 2.30 -4.26
CA PRO A 65 -13.18 2.71 -3.98
C PRO A 65 -12.20 1.52 -3.92
N PRO A 66 -10.90 1.73 -4.16
CA PRO A 66 -9.90 0.68 -4.13
C PRO A 66 -9.83 0.00 -2.75
N ASP A 67 -9.51 -1.29 -2.73
CA ASP A 67 -9.28 -1.99 -1.46
C ASP A 67 -7.95 -1.63 -0.81
N PHE A 68 -6.96 -1.30 -1.64
CA PHE A 68 -5.61 -0.94 -1.24
C PHE A 68 -5.14 0.21 -2.13
N PHE A 69 -4.62 1.26 -1.50
CA PHE A 69 -3.99 2.41 -2.15
C PHE A 69 -2.84 2.87 -1.26
N ASP A 70 -1.65 3.11 -1.82
CA ASP A 70 -0.45 3.47 -1.04
C ASP A 70 0.22 4.71 -1.63
N GLY A 71 -0.53 5.81 -1.72
CA GLY A 71 -0.05 7.12 -2.12
C GLY A 71 0.55 7.91 -0.95
N SER A 72 0.49 9.25 -0.99
CA SER A 72 0.88 10.11 0.14
C SER A 72 0.09 9.85 1.46
N ILE A 73 -1.07 9.21 1.37
CA ILE A 73 -1.82 8.56 2.45
C ILE A 73 -2.16 7.14 2.01
N SER A 74 -1.82 6.16 2.86
CA SER A 74 -2.13 4.76 2.59
C SER A 74 -3.54 4.44 3.05
N LEU A 75 -4.38 3.89 2.18
CA LEU A 75 -5.80 3.61 2.39
C LEU A 75 -6.13 2.11 2.23
N LEU A 76 -6.98 1.59 3.14
CA LEU A 76 -7.48 0.22 3.17
C LEU A 76 -9.01 0.20 3.28
N SER A 77 -9.65 -0.65 2.46
CA SER A 77 -11.07 -0.90 2.63
C SER A 77 -11.35 -1.64 3.93
N PRO A 78 -12.57 -1.47 4.51
CA PRO A 78 -12.96 -2.25 5.67
C PRO A 78 -12.94 -3.76 5.42
N ARG A 79 -13.21 -4.20 4.18
CA ARG A 79 -13.16 -5.63 3.83
C ARG A 79 -11.73 -6.15 3.81
N LEU A 80 -10.77 -5.43 3.22
CA LEU A 80 -9.37 -5.86 3.21
C LEU A 80 -8.76 -5.81 4.60
N ALA A 81 -9.01 -4.74 5.38
CA ALA A 81 -8.57 -4.63 6.76
C ALA A 81 -9.02 -5.83 7.61
N LYS A 82 -10.30 -6.23 7.47
CA LYS A 82 -10.84 -7.40 8.14
C LYS A 82 -10.13 -8.69 7.73
N ILE A 83 -9.90 -8.92 6.43
CA ILE A 83 -9.20 -10.12 5.95
C ILE A 83 -7.77 -10.18 6.50
N LEU A 84 -7.05 -9.07 6.53
CA LEU A 84 -5.70 -9.01 7.09
C LEU A 84 -5.71 -9.37 8.59
N GLN A 85 -6.60 -8.76 9.37
CA GLN A 85 -6.74 -9.01 10.80
C GLN A 85 -7.14 -10.46 11.11
N ASP A 86 -8.14 -11.00 10.41
CA ASP A 86 -8.62 -12.37 10.58
C ASP A 86 -7.52 -13.41 10.25
N ASN A 87 -6.54 -13.05 9.41
CA ASN A 87 -5.40 -13.90 9.06
C ASN A 87 -4.14 -13.63 9.91
N GLY A 88 -4.28 -12.89 11.01
CA GLY A 88 -3.24 -12.68 12.02
C GLY A 88 -2.21 -11.62 11.64
N VAL A 89 -2.52 -10.72 10.71
CA VAL A 89 -1.71 -9.52 10.47
C VAL A 89 -1.94 -8.56 11.64
N ASN A 90 -0.89 -8.31 12.42
CA ASN A 90 -0.94 -7.55 13.68
C ASN A 90 -0.02 -6.33 13.69
N ASN A 91 0.66 -6.05 12.58
CA ASN A 91 1.57 -4.93 12.40
C ASN A 91 0.98 -3.83 11.51
N LEU A 92 -0.32 -3.60 11.65
CA LEU A 92 -1.06 -2.52 11.03
C LEU A 92 -1.62 -1.62 12.11
N ASP A 93 -1.25 -0.34 12.08
CA ASP A 93 -2.01 0.69 12.78
C ASP A 93 -3.10 1.18 11.81
N LEU A 94 -4.36 1.20 12.25
CA LEU A 94 -5.52 1.61 11.44
C LEU A 94 -6.15 2.87 12.02
N TYR A 95 -6.46 3.82 11.16
CA TYR A 95 -7.05 5.11 11.51
C TYR A 95 -8.34 5.31 10.73
N GLU A 96 -9.42 5.71 11.41
CA GLU A 96 -10.72 5.87 10.74
C GLU A 96 -10.65 6.94 9.64
N VAL A 97 -11.13 6.59 8.46
CA VAL A 97 -11.27 7.49 7.31
C VAL A 97 -12.72 7.58 6.88
N VAL A 98 -13.12 8.77 6.45
CA VAL A 98 -14.35 8.97 5.68
C VAL A 98 -13.96 9.50 4.30
N LEU A 99 -14.22 8.70 3.27
CA LEU A 99 -14.17 9.15 1.88
C LEU A 99 -15.39 10.02 1.62
N ILE A 100 -15.19 11.21 1.05
CA ILE A 100 -16.25 12.18 0.76
C ILE A 100 -16.29 12.39 -0.74
N TYR A 101 -17.35 11.91 -1.39
CA TYR A 101 -17.59 12.12 -2.81
C TYR A 101 -17.92 13.60 -3.06
N THR A 102 -17.09 14.28 -3.85
CA THR A 102 -17.17 15.73 -4.05
C THR A 102 -18.40 16.17 -4.86
N ASP A 103 -18.91 15.29 -5.71
CA ASP A 103 -20.05 15.50 -6.61
C ASP A 103 -21.41 15.41 -5.89
N SER A 104 -21.52 14.45 -4.98
CA SER A 104 -22.78 14.02 -4.35
C SER A 104 -22.82 14.30 -2.85
N GLY A 105 -21.66 14.53 -2.22
CA GLY A 105 -21.51 14.59 -0.77
C GLY A 105 -21.65 13.23 -0.08
N ALA A 106 -21.73 12.12 -0.83
CA ALA A 106 -21.82 10.78 -0.27
C ALA A 106 -20.58 10.48 0.59
N ARG A 107 -20.79 9.73 1.68
CA ARG A 107 -19.75 9.42 2.67
C ARG A 107 -19.57 7.92 2.79
N LEU A 108 -18.35 7.44 2.62
CA LEU A 108 -18.01 6.03 2.75
C LEU A 108 -16.94 5.81 3.81
N LYS A 109 -17.12 4.81 4.66
CA LYS A 109 -16.13 4.43 5.67
C LYS A 109 -14.94 3.71 5.03
N HIS A 110 -13.75 4.04 5.50
CA HIS A 110 -12.49 3.44 5.08
C HIS A 110 -11.48 3.48 6.24
N TYR A 111 -10.27 3.00 6.00
CA TYR A 111 -9.16 3.17 6.93
C TYR A 111 -7.98 3.81 6.23
N ALA A 112 -7.26 4.68 6.93
CA ALA A 112 -5.87 4.92 6.64
C ALA A 112 -5.04 3.91 7.43
N PHE A 113 -3.90 3.47 6.89
CA PHE A 113 -3.10 2.44 7.52
C PHE A 113 -1.61 2.74 7.51
N ASN A 114 -0.92 2.25 8.54
CA ASN A 114 0.53 2.25 8.59
C ASN A 114 1.01 0.83 8.85
N ILE A 115 1.96 0.36 8.04
CA ILE A 115 2.67 -0.90 8.28
C ILE A 115 3.84 -0.62 9.21
N THR A 116 3.78 -1.13 10.44
CA THR A 116 4.73 -0.75 11.52
C THR A 116 6.07 -1.48 11.45
N ASN A 117 6.33 -2.20 10.36
CA ASN A 117 7.56 -2.93 10.14
C ASN A 117 8.09 -2.68 8.73
N LYS A 118 9.39 -2.46 8.64
CA LYS A 118 10.17 -2.57 7.42
C LYS A 118 11.35 -3.53 7.60
N ALA A 119 11.81 -4.13 6.52
CA ALA A 119 12.91 -5.09 6.55
C ALA A 119 13.76 -5.03 5.28
N SER A 120 15.09 -5.07 5.46
CA SER A 120 16.04 -5.30 4.38
C SER A 120 16.11 -6.80 4.11
N VAL A 121 15.59 -7.22 2.97
CA VAL A 121 15.54 -8.65 2.61
C VAL A 121 16.22 -8.96 1.29
N ILE A 122 16.77 -7.96 0.62
CA ILE A 122 17.37 -8.13 -0.71
C ILE A 122 18.70 -8.91 -0.62
N ASP A 123 18.88 -9.83 -1.57
CA ASP A 123 20.18 -10.37 -1.97
C ASP A 123 20.76 -9.46 -3.06
N PHE A 124 21.61 -8.51 -2.67
CA PHE A 124 22.21 -7.53 -3.58
C PHE A 124 23.05 -8.17 -4.69
N LYS A 125 23.53 -9.41 -4.53
CA LYS A 125 24.31 -10.10 -5.57
C LYS A 125 23.45 -10.68 -6.68
N LYS A 126 22.15 -10.84 -6.43
CA LYS A 126 21.18 -11.45 -7.36
C LYS A 126 20.04 -10.51 -7.75
N SER A 127 20.16 -9.23 -7.40
CA SER A 127 19.11 -8.23 -7.60
C SER A 127 19.64 -7.08 -8.44
N ASN A 128 18.72 -6.41 -9.15
CA ASN A 128 19.03 -5.21 -9.92
C ASN A 128 18.44 -4.00 -9.18
N ILE A 129 19.29 -3.36 -8.38
CA ILE A 129 18.90 -2.24 -7.51
C ILE A 129 19.95 -1.15 -7.60
N GLU A 130 19.47 0.08 -7.72
CA GLU A 130 20.28 1.28 -7.85
C GLU A 130 19.90 2.27 -6.76
N SER A 131 20.91 2.97 -6.23
CA SER A 131 20.73 4.11 -5.33
C SER A 131 21.48 5.30 -5.93
N TYR A 132 20.86 6.49 -5.86
CA TYR A 132 21.46 7.73 -6.37
C TYR A 132 22.68 8.17 -5.56
N ASP A 133 22.65 8.02 -4.24
CA ASP A 133 23.69 8.46 -3.32
C ASP A 133 24.53 7.30 -2.74
N GLY A 134 24.24 6.06 -3.17
CA GLY A 134 24.87 4.84 -2.66
C GLY A 134 24.30 4.36 -1.33
N ASN A 135 23.33 5.08 -0.75
CA ASN A 135 22.55 4.62 0.39
C ASN A 135 21.30 3.88 -0.11
N TYR A 136 21.28 2.57 0.11
CA TYR A 136 20.18 1.71 -0.32
C TYR A 136 19.03 1.69 0.70
N SER A 137 18.65 2.84 1.26
CA SER A 137 17.56 2.91 2.24
C SER A 137 16.49 3.86 1.76
N SER A 138 15.26 3.34 1.77
CA SER A 138 13.98 4.03 1.54
C SER A 138 13.60 4.37 0.10
N ASP A 139 14.55 4.74 -0.77
CA ASP A 139 14.25 5.30 -2.09
C ASP A 139 15.07 4.68 -3.24
N SER A 140 15.60 3.47 -3.05
CA SER A 140 16.30 2.78 -4.14
C SER A 140 15.35 2.40 -5.28
N SER A 141 15.82 2.55 -6.52
CA SER A 141 15.13 2.05 -7.70
C SER A 141 15.34 0.54 -7.82
N ILE A 142 14.27 -0.18 -8.14
CA ILE A 142 14.22 -1.64 -8.21
C ILE A 142 13.82 -2.07 -9.62
N ARG A 143 14.62 -2.94 -10.24
CA ARG A 143 14.34 -3.57 -11.55
C ARG A 143 14.39 -5.10 -11.41
N GLY A 144 13.57 -5.61 -10.51
CA GLY A 144 13.55 -7.01 -10.10
C GLY A 144 14.57 -7.31 -9.00
N PHE A 145 14.13 -8.06 -7.98
CA PHE A 145 14.99 -8.46 -6.87
C PHE A 145 14.77 -9.91 -6.43
N ALA A 146 15.81 -10.48 -5.83
CA ALA A 146 15.77 -11.74 -5.11
C ALA A 146 15.77 -11.46 -3.61
N ALA A 147 14.86 -12.12 -2.88
CA ALA A 147 14.90 -12.12 -1.42
C ALA A 147 15.95 -13.11 -0.92
N ASP A 148 16.72 -12.71 0.09
CA ASP A 148 17.60 -13.58 0.85
C ASP A 148 16.75 -14.47 1.77
N GLU A 149 16.73 -15.77 1.48
CA GLU A 149 15.93 -16.76 2.20
C GLU A 149 16.24 -16.83 3.70
N HIS A 150 17.45 -16.45 4.13
CA HIS A 150 17.81 -16.42 5.54
C HIS A 150 17.19 -15.22 6.27
N LYS A 151 16.94 -14.11 5.57
CA LYS A 151 16.38 -12.89 6.14
C LYS A 151 14.85 -12.95 6.30
N ILE A 152 14.17 -13.80 5.53
CA ILE A 152 12.70 -13.85 5.49
C ILE A 152 12.04 -14.78 6.52
N GLN A 153 12.80 -15.66 7.18
CA GLN A 153 12.22 -16.77 7.97
C GLN A 153 11.37 -16.34 9.16
N ASN A 154 11.65 -15.16 9.75
CA ASN A 154 10.98 -14.67 10.96
C ASN A 154 10.31 -13.30 10.73
N LEU A 155 10.00 -12.96 9.48
CA LEU A 155 9.37 -11.68 9.18
C LEU A 155 7.86 -11.72 9.36
N PRO A 156 7.23 -10.56 9.62
CA PRO A 156 5.79 -10.42 9.58
C PRO A 156 5.21 -10.85 8.23
N SER A 157 3.92 -11.17 8.22
CA SER A 157 3.24 -11.59 6.98
C SER A 157 2.97 -10.45 6.00
N ILE A 158 3.18 -9.20 6.41
CA ILE A 158 3.21 -8.02 5.55
C ILE A 158 4.29 -7.07 6.08
N PHE A 159 5.10 -6.45 5.22
CA PHE A 159 6.10 -5.46 5.65
C PHE A 159 6.51 -4.56 4.48
N ARG A 160 7.08 -3.38 4.78
CA ARG A 160 7.71 -2.51 3.78
C ARG A 160 9.16 -2.92 3.52
N LEU A 161 9.60 -2.88 2.27
CA LEU A 161 11.00 -3.12 1.93
C LEU A 161 11.86 -1.96 2.45
N GLU A 162 12.96 -2.25 3.14
CA GLU A 162 13.84 -1.18 3.67
C GLU A 162 14.45 -0.36 2.54
N GLU A 163 14.81 -1.00 1.44
CA GLU A 163 15.48 -0.37 0.30
C GLU A 163 14.54 0.54 -0.50
N ASN A 164 13.23 0.26 -0.48
CA ASN A 164 12.20 1.05 -1.14
C ASN A 164 10.90 0.99 -0.32
N VAL A 165 10.59 2.01 0.46
CA VAL A 165 9.47 1.95 1.42
C VAL A 165 8.08 1.95 0.77
N MET A 166 8.00 2.31 -0.51
CA MET A 166 6.79 2.17 -1.33
C MET A 166 6.52 0.70 -1.71
N THR A 167 7.55 -0.15 -1.68
CA THR A 167 7.41 -1.58 -1.98
C THR A 167 6.92 -2.33 -0.75
N VAL A 168 5.68 -2.84 -0.81
CA VAL A 168 5.08 -3.65 0.25
C VAL A 168 5.14 -5.13 -0.12
N LEU A 169 5.76 -5.95 0.74
CA LEU A 169 5.76 -7.40 0.62
C LEU A 169 4.67 -8.04 1.46
N VAL A 170 4.07 -9.10 0.93
CA VAL A 170 3.03 -9.88 1.57
C VAL A 170 3.28 -11.38 1.41
N HIS A 171 3.10 -12.12 2.49
CA HIS A 171 3.28 -13.56 2.49
C HIS A 171 2.18 -14.24 1.67
N GLU A 172 2.55 -15.29 0.95
CA GLU A 172 1.67 -16.07 0.08
C GLU A 172 0.34 -16.49 0.72
N ARG A 173 0.36 -16.91 2.00
CA ARG A 173 -0.88 -17.27 2.71
C ARG A 173 -1.88 -16.11 2.78
N ILE A 174 -1.40 -14.88 2.96
CA ILE A 174 -2.23 -13.67 3.04
C ILE A 174 -2.76 -13.31 1.66
N LYS A 175 -1.90 -13.33 0.63
CA LYS A 175 -2.31 -13.23 -0.77
C LYS A 175 -3.46 -14.20 -1.10
N ASN A 176 -3.31 -15.47 -0.73
CA ASN A 176 -4.32 -16.48 -1.00
C ASN A 176 -5.63 -16.22 -0.26
N ALA A 177 -5.56 -15.72 0.99
CA ALA A 177 -6.75 -15.31 1.75
C ALA A 177 -7.47 -14.12 1.11
N ILE A 178 -6.72 -13.13 0.60
CA ILE A 178 -7.26 -11.96 -0.12
C ILE A 178 -7.99 -12.41 -1.39
N HIS A 179 -7.37 -13.29 -2.20
CA HIS A 179 -8.01 -13.85 -3.39
C HIS A 179 -9.25 -14.68 -3.04
N ALA A 180 -9.21 -15.51 -2.00
CA ALA A 180 -10.34 -16.31 -1.56
C ALA A 180 -11.54 -15.46 -1.09
N ALA A 181 -11.27 -14.23 -0.62
CA ALA A 181 -12.29 -13.25 -0.26
C ALA A 181 -12.85 -12.47 -1.46
N GLY A 182 -12.38 -12.74 -2.69
CA GLY A 182 -12.84 -12.08 -3.91
C GLY A 182 -12.35 -10.64 -4.06
N ILE A 183 -11.25 -10.28 -3.40
CA ILE A 183 -10.59 -8.98 -3.58
C ILE A 183 -9.65 -9.10 -4.78
N ASN A 184 -9.88 -8.23 -5.78
CA ASN A 184 -9.18 -8.23 -7.06
C ASN A 184 -8.90 -6.81 -7.58
N SER A 185 -8.99 -5.79 -6.72
CA SER A 185 -8.71 -4.39 -7.09
C SER A 185 -7.21 -4.05 -7.07
N PHE A 186 -6.32 -5.03 -7.05
CA PHE A 186 -4.86 -4.84 -7.12
C PHE A 186 -4.22 -6.21 -7.42
N ALA A 187 -2.96 -6.21 -7.79
CA ALA A 187 -2.23 -7.40 -8.19
C ALA A 187 -1.16 -7.81 -7.15
N PHE A 188 -0.66 -9.04 -7.33
CA PHE A 188 0.50 -9.54 -6.60
C PHE A 188 1.57 -9.96 -7.60
N VAL A 189 2.75 -9.37 -7.50
CA VAL A 189 3.86 -9.59 -8.44
C VAL A 189 4.98 -10.34 -7.72
N GLU A 190 5.64 -11.27 -8.42
CA GLU A 190 6.85 -11.89 -7.88
C GLU A 190 7.99 -10.86 -7.78
N PRO A 191 8.81 -10.87 -6.72
CA PRO A 191 9.93 -9.94 -6.55
C PRO A 191 10.82 -9.74 -7.78
N LYS A 192 11.09 -10.81 -8.54
CA LYS A 192 11.93 -10.77 -9.75
C LYS A 192 11.31 -10.01 -10.92
N ASN A 193 9.98 -9.84 -10.92
CA ASN A 193 9.21 -9.16 -11.95
C ASN A 193 8.80 -7.74 -11.52
N TRP A 194 9.09 -7.34 -10.28
CA TRP A 194 8.73 -6.03 -9.74
C TRP A 194 9.64 -4.95 -10.29
N ILE A 195 9.06 -3.86 -10.78
CA ILE A 195 9.78 -2.68 -11.24
C ILE A 195 9.22 -1.48 -10.49
N GLN A 196 10.10 -0.79 -9.78
CA GLN A 196 9.82 0.48 -9.13
C GLN A 196 10.96 1.43 -9.51
N LEU A 197 10.66 2.42 -10.35
CA LEU A 197 11.66 3.37 -10.84
C LEU A 197 11.79 4.56 -9.90
#